data_AF-A0A3B8IAJ9-F1
#
_entry.id   AF-A0A3B8IAJ9-F1
#
_cell.length_a   1.000
_cell.length_b   1.000
_cell.length_c   1.000
_cell.angle_alpha   90.00
_cell.angle_beta   90.00
_cell.angle_gamma   90.00
#
_symmetry.space_group_name_H-M   'P 1'
#
loop_
_entity.id
_entity.type
_entity.pdbx_description
1 polymer ?
#
loop_
_entity_poly.entity_id
_entity_poly.type
_entity_poly.pdbx_seq_one_letter_code
_entity_poly.pdbx_strand_id
1 'polypeptide(L)'
;MHGGILAVVLASLKFITMAQKTHIASTEQHLYIHLSVDQLWKITALDFANIGAWSAGVNTSAGQGEGLNGSVCTERVCVPSYKGFKPTTERFTLYDPEQYTFTYQIVQGLPKAVAQATNT
;
A
#
# COMPACT_ATOMS: atom_id res chain seq x y z
N MET A 1 -16.32 58.62 39.46
CA MET A 1 -16.08 58.67 37.99
C MET A 1 -14.83 57.86 37.69
N HIS A 2 -14.90 57.06 36.62
CA HIS A 2 -13.87 56.12 36.08
C HIS A 2 -13.78 54.81 36.90
N GLY A 3 -14.32 53.66 36.49
CA GLY A 3 -14.61 53.17 35.14
C GLY A 3 -13.35 52.52 34.55
N GLY A 4 -13.09 51.26 34.88
CA GLY A 4 -11.95 50.49 34.39
C GLY A 4 -12.36 49.03 34.17
N ILE A 5 -12.81 48.75 32.95
CA ILE A 5 -13.25 47.44 32.48
C ILE A 5 -12.03 46.51 32.42
N LEU A 6 -12.10 45.39 33.14
CA LEU A 6 -11.18 44.26 32.99
C LEU A 6 -11.48 43.58 31.65
N ALA A 7 -10.80 43.99 30.58
CA ALA A 7 -10.88 43.33 29.29
C ALA A 7 -10.12 42.00 29.36
N VAL A 8 -10.86 40.91 29.53
CA VAL A 8 -10.35 39.55 29.30
C VAL A 8 -10.04 39.43 27.82
N VAL A 9 -8.77 39.55 27.44
CA VAL A 9 -8.31 39.16 26.11
C VAL A 9 -8.30 37.63 26.07
N LEU A 10 -9.47 37.05 25.78
CA LEU A 10 -9.57 35.68 25.28
C LEU A 10 -8.95 35.67 23.87
N ALA A 11 -7.62 35.57 23.83
CA ALA A 11 -6.91 35.16 22.63
C ALA A 11 -7.30 33.71 22.36
N SER A 12 -8.42 33.53 21.66
CA SER A 12 -8.79 32.26 21.06
C SER A 12 -7.76 31.99 19.97
N LEU A 13 -6.71 31.23 20.32
CA LEU A 13 -5.87 30.57 19.32
C LEU A 13 -6.78 29.63 18.55
N LYS A 14 -7.29 30.11 17.42
CA LYS A 14 -7.77 29.25 16.35
C LYS A 14 -6.53 28.52 15.84
N PHE A 15 -6.27 27.34 16.40
CA PHE A 15 -5.48 26.35 15.69
C PHE A 15 -6.24 26.06 14.40
N ILE A 16 -5.85 26.76 13.33
CA ILE A 16 -6.15 26.33 11.98
C ILE A 16 -5.33 25.07 11.83
N THR A 17 -5.95 23.93 12.15
CA THR A 17 -5.42 22.63 11.75
C THR A 17 -5.36 22.70 10.24
N MET A 18 -4.17 22.94 9.69
CA MET A 18 -3.94 22.73 8.26
C MET A 18 -4.16 21.24 8.02
N ALA A 19 -5.36 20.88 7.59
CA ALA A 19 -5.61 19.58 7.00
C ALA A 19 -4.73 19.52 5.76
N GLN A 20 -3.58 18.87 5.88
CA GLN A 20 -2.68 18.65 4.77
C GLN A 20 -3.46 17.84 3.73
N LYS A 21 -3.70 18.46 2.57
CA LYS A 21 -4.49 17.86 1.49
C LYS A 21 -3.75 16.62 0.98
N THR A 22 -4.20 15.43 1.39
CA THR A 22 -3.65 14.18 0.88
C THR A 22 -3.96 14.10 -0.61
N HIS A 23 -2.93 14.17 -1.45
CA HIS A 23 -3.06 13.92 -2.88
C HIS A 23 -3.12 12.41 -3.09
N ILE A 24 -4.30 11.89 -3.41
CA ILE A 24 -4.50 10.48 -3.75
C ILE A 24 -4.35 10.36 -5.27
N ALA A 25 -3.38 9.57 -5.70
CA ALA A 25 -3.31 9.07 -7.07
C ALA A 25 -3.91 7.67 -7.10
N SER A 26 -4.93 7.46 -7.93
CA SER A 26 -5.52 6.14 -8.19
C SER A 26 -5.37 5.82 -9.67
N THR A 27 -5.14 4.56 -10.00
CA THR A 27 -5.05 4.08 -11.37
C THR A 27 -5.77 2.76 -11.44
N GLU A 28 -6.68 2.66 -12.40
CA GLU A 28 -7.45 1.46 -12.68
C GLU A 28 -7.03 0.96 -14.07
N GLN A 29 -6.72 -0.33 -14.19
CA GLN A 29 -6.30 -0.94 -15.44
C GLN A 29 -7.11 -2.21 -15.68
N HIS A 30 -7.54 -2.39 -16.92
CA HIS A 30 -8.26 -3.57 -17.38
C HIS A 30 -7.49 -4.19 -18.54
N LEU A 31 -7.23 -5.50 -18.46
CA LEU A 31 -6.53 -6.24 -19.50
C LEU A 31 -7.32 -7.52 -19.83
N TYR A 32 -7.52 -7.77 -21.12
CA TYR A 32 -8.07 -9.04 -21.60
C TYR A 32 -6.93 -10.03 -21.83
N ILE A 33 -6.95 -11.15 -21.10
CA ILE A 33 -5.90 -12.18 -21.13
C ILE A 33 -6.54 -13.49 -21.58
N HIS A 34 -5.92 -14.18 -22.53
CA HIS A 34 -6.37 -15.50 -23.01
C HIS A 34 -5.83 -16.62 -22.10
N LEU A 35 -6.24 -16.62 -20.83
CA LEU A 35 -5.93 -17.65 -19.84
C LEU A 35 -7.17 -17.90 -18.97
N SER A 36 -7.27 -19.08 -18.34
CA SER A 36 -8.31 -19.29 -17.33
C SER A 36 -8.05 -18.45 -16.08
N VAL A 37 -9.10 -18.18 -15.30
CA VAL A 37 -8.98 -17.45 -14.03
C VAL A 37 -8.02 -18.16 -13.07
N ASP A 38 -8.06 -19.50 -12.99
CA ASP A 38 -7.17 -20.30 -12.14
C ASP A 38 -5.69 -20.16 -12.54
N GLN A 39 -5.42 -20.13 -13.85
CA GLN A 39 -4.05 -19.94 -14.35
C GLN A 39 -3.53 -18.55 -14.01
N LEU A 40 -4.38 -17.53 -14.16
CA LEU A 40 -4.02 -16.16 -13.80
C LEU A 40 -3.79 -16.03 -12.30
N TRP A 41 -4.69 -16.57 -11.49
CA TRP A 41 -4.59 -16.58 -10.02
C TRP A 41 -3.32 -17.26 -9.53
N LYS A 42 -2.93 -18.36 -10.17
CA LYS A 42 -1.68 -19.05 -9.87
C LYS A 42 -0.47 -18.14 -10.04
N ILE A 43 -0.43 -17.34 -11.11
CA ILE A 43 0.69 -16.44 -11.42
C ILE A 43 0.67 -15.22 -10.50
N THR A 44 -0.49 -14.63 -10.25
CA THR A 44 -0.59 -13.33 -9.54
C THR A 44 -0.66 -13.48 -8.02
N ALA A 45 -1.40 -14.45 -7.51
CA ALA A 45 -1.71 -14.60 -6.09
C ALA A 45 -0.97 -15.77 -5.44
N LEU A 46 -0.98 -16.97 -6.04
CA LEU A 46 -0.29 -18.14 -5.46
C LEU A 46 1.24 -18.00 -5.53
N ASP A 47 1.74 -17.37 -6.59
CA ASP A 47 3.16 -17.09 -6.77
C ASP A 47 3.58 -15.70 -6.27
N PHE A 48 2.77 -15.11 -5.36
CA PHE A 48 3.02 -13.79 -4.79
C PHE A 48 4.44 -13.64 -4.24
N ALA A 49 4.95 -14.68 -3.56
CA ALA A 49 6.28 -14.70 -2.96
C ALA A 49 7.44 -14.67 -3.99
N ASN A 50 7.21 -15.10 -5.24
CA ASN A 50 8.27 -15.30 -6.24
C ASN A 50 8.10 -14.39 -7.47
N ILE A 51 7.41 -13.26 -7.35
CA ILE A 51 7.19 -12.32 -8.46
C ILE A 51 8.48 -11.90 -9.20
N GLY A 52 9.63 -11.91 -8.54
CA GLY A 52 10.93 -11.64 -9.16
C GLY A 52 11.37 -12.67 -10.22
N ALA A 53 10.74 -13.84 -10.28
CA ALA A 53 11.02 -14.85 -11.29
C ALA A 53 10.43 -14.52 -12.68
N TRP A 54 9.41 -13.66 -12.74
CA TRP A 54 8.68 -13.38 -13.98
C TRP A 54 8.38 -11.89 -14.23
N SER A 55 8.42 -11.03 -13.21
CA SER A 55 8.21 -9.60 -13.37
C SER A 55 9.52 -8.84 -13.55
N ALA A 56 9.72 -8.21 -14.72
CA ALA A 56 10.89 -7.38 -15.00
C ALA A 56 11.03 -6.16 -14.07
N GLY A 57 9.95 -5.78 -13.36
CA GLY A 57 9.97 -4.69 -12.37
C GLY A 57 10.61 -5.07 -11.04
N VAL A 58 10.90 -6.35 -10.81
CA VAL A 58 11.39 -6.88 -9.51
C VAL A 58 12.62 -7.76 -9.76
N ASN A 59 13.75 -7.41 -9.16
CA ASN A 59 14.97 -8.21 -9.25
C ASN A 59 14.86 -9.51 -8.44
N THR A 60 14.36 -9.42 -7.21
CA THR A 60 14.18 -10.56 -6.31
C THR A 60 12.94 -10.35 -5.45
N SER A 61 12.27 -11.44 -5.10
CA SER A 61 11.18 -11.44 -4.12
C SER A 61 11.26 -12.67 -3.23
N ALA A 62 10.83 -12.54 -1.98
CA ALA A 62 10.73 -13.66 -1.05
C ALA A 62 9.56 -13.48 -0.09
N GLY A 63 8.77 -14.55 0.08
CA GLY A 63 7.64 -14.60 1.01
C GLY A 63 8.07 -14.66 2.48
N GLN A 64 7.28 -14.06 3.36
CA GLN A 64 7.49 -13.99 4.80
C GLN A 64 6.18 -14.05 5.59
N GLY A 65 6.26 -14.50 6.84
CA GLY A 65 5.10 -14.63 7.72
C GLY A 65 4.21 -15.82 7.40
N GLU A 66 3.29 -16.12 8.31
CA GLU A 66 2.28 -17.16 8.13
C GLU A 66 1.28 -16.75 7.05
N GLY A 67 0.62 -17.70 6.38
CA GLY A 67 -0.38 -17.42 5.35
C GLY A 67 -1.65 -16.76 5.87
N LEU A 68 -2.34 -16.01 5.02
CA LEU A 68 -3.67 -15.44 5.25
C LEU A 68 -4.68 -16.17 4.38
N ASN A 69 -5.73 -16.74 4.98
CA ASN A 69 -6.83 -17.41 4.25
C ASN A 69 -6.35 -18.43 3.19
N GLY A 70 -5.31 -19.19 3.52
CA GLY A 70 -4.73 -20.21 2.61
C GLY A 70 -3.70 -19.69 1.62
N SER A 71 -3.28 -18.42 1.71
CA SER A 71 -2.07 -17.95 1.01
C SER A 71 -0.81 -18.65 1.55
N VAL A 72 0.26 -18.68 0.75
CA VAL A 72 1.55 -19.28 1.16
C VAL A 72 2.24 -18.43 2.23
N CYS A 73 2.07 -17.10 2.16
CA CYS A 73 2.66 -16.13 3.07
C CYS A 73 1.75 -14.90 3.19
N THR A 74 1.83 -14.16 4.29
CA THR A 74 1.10 -12.88 4.46
C THR A 74 1.90 -11.70 3.92
N GLU A 75 3.22 -11.82 3.84
CA GLU A 75 4.11 -10.76 3.36
C GLU A 75 5.06 -11.26 2.27
N ARG A 76 5.59 -10.33 1.49
CA ARG A 76 6.78 -10.53 0.68
C ARG A 76 7.71 -9.33 0.78
N VAL A 77 9.01 -9.58 0.67
CA VAL A 77 10.01 -8.53 0.46
C VAL A 77 10.38 -8.51 -1.01
N CYS A 78 10.24 -7.37 -1.67
CA CYS A 78 10.60 -7.15 -3.07
C CYS A 78 11.81 -6.22 -3.17
N VAL A 79 12.71 -6.51 -4.11
CA VAL A 79 13.78 -5.60 -4.51
C VAL A 79 13.46 -5.07 -5.89
N PRO A 80 12.98 -3.82 -6.04
CA PRO A 80 12.64 -3.26 -7.33
C PRO A 80 13.86 -3.17 -8.26
N SER A 81 13.65 -3.31 -9.57
CA SER A 81 14.72 -3.16 -10.58
C SER A 81 15.11 -1.71 -10.85
N TYR A 82 14.31 -0.75 -10.37
CA TYR A 82 14.50 0.68 -10.59
C TYR A 82 15.50 1.31 -9.61
N LYS A 83 16.47 2.06 -10.15
CA LYS A 83 17.45 2.79 -9.35
C LYS A 83 16.75 3.81 -8.42
N GLY A 84 17.25 3.90 -7.18
CA GLY A 84 16.74 4.84 -6.18
C GLY A 84 15.59 4.30 -5.32
N PHE A 85 15.07 3.11 -5.63
CA PHE A 85 14.11 2.42 -4.78
C PHE A 85 14.82 1.51 -3.78
N LYS A 86 14.33 1.53 -2.54
CA LYS A 86 14.74 0.58 -1.51
C LYS A 86 13.92 -0.70 -1.63
N PRO A 87 14.37 -1.81 -1.03
CA PRO A 87 13.50 -2.96 -0.84
C PRO A 87 12.19 -2.57 -0.17
N THR A 88 11.09 -3.13 -0.65
CA THR A 88 9.74 -2.93 -0.11
C THR A 88 9.27 -4.19 0.61
N THR A 89 8.51 -4.01 1.68
CA THR A 89 7.72 -5.10 2.28
C THR A 89 6.27 -4.88 1.91
N GLU A 90 5.67 -5.86 1.25
CA GLU A 90 4.29 -5.87 0.79
C GLU A 90 3.50 -6.90 1.58
N ARG A 91 2.39 -6.48 2.17
CA ARG A 91 1.56 -7.31 3.06
C ARG A 91 0.15 -7.44 2.49
N PHE A 92 -0.37 -8.66 2.42
CA PHE A 92 -1.79 -8.86 2.12
C PHE A 92 -2.67 -8.22 3.20
N THR A 93 -3.65 -7.44 2.76
CA THR A 93 -4.74 -6.91 3.60
C THR A 93 -6.07 -7.62 3.28
N LEU A 94 -6.15 -8.28 2.13
CA LEU A 94 -7.25 -9.14 1.70
C LEU A 94 -6.67 -10.27 0.85
N TYR A 95 -7.15 -11.49 1.07
CA TYR A 95 -6.89 -12.64 0.22
C TYR A 95 -8.15 -13.51 0.20
N ASP A 96 -8.81 -13.56 -0.96
CA ASP A 96 -10.06 -14.28 -1.20
C ASP A 96 -9.90 -15.17 -2.45
N PRO A 97 -9.57 -16.46 -2.26
CA PRO A 97 -9.40 -17.39 -3.37
C PRO A 97 -10.73 -17.82 -4.00
N GLU A 98 -11.88 -17.61 -3.34
CA GLU A 98 -13.20 -17.93 -3.91
C GLU A 98 -13.64 -16.87 -4.92
N GLN A 99 -13.29 -15.61 -4.64
CA GLN A 99 -13.59 -14.46 -5.52
C GLN A 99 -12.42 -14.05 -6.42
N TYR A 100 -11.31 -14.80 -6.41
CA TYR A 100 -10.09 -14.48 -7.16
C TYR A 100 -9.62 -13.03 -6.97
N THR A 101 -9.71 -12.54 -5.74
CA THR A 101 -9.38 -11.15 -5.38
C THR A 101 -8.39 -11.12 -4.23
N PHE A 102 -7.37 -10.27 -4.33
CA PHE A 102 -6.50 -9.96 -3.21
C PHE A 102 -6.20 -8.47 -3.18
N THR A 103 -5.75 -7.99 -2.03
CA THR A 103 -5.22 -6.64 -1.89
C THR A 103 -3.96 -6.71 -1.07
N TYR A 104 -2.92 -5.98 -1.47
CA TYR A 104 -1.72 -5.81 -0.66
C TYR A 104 -1.35 -4.35 -0.49
N GLN A 105 -0.69 -4.05 0.62
CA GLN A 105 -0.17 -2.74 0.96
C GLN A 105 1.34 -2.80 1.11
N ILE A 106 2.04 -1.77 0.65
CA ILE A 106 3.46 -1.59 0.99
C ILE A 106 3.54 -1.04 2.42
N VAL A 107 4.07 -1.86 3.34
CA VAL A 107 4.18 -1.54 4.77
C VAL A 107 5.58 -1.06 5.16
N GLN A 108 6.59 -1.28 4.32
CA GLN A 108 7.95 -0.77 4.49
C GLN A 108 8.58 -0.44 3.12
N GLY A 109 9.54 0.49 3.10
CA GLY A 109 10.34 0.79 1.90
C GLY A 109 9.79 1.89 0.99
N LEU A 110 8.64 2.48 1.31
CA LEU A 110 8.10 3.61 0.56
C LEU A 110 9.02 4.86 0.63
N PRO A 111 9.10 5.65 -0.46
CA PRO A 111 9.69 6.98 -0.42
C PRO A 111 8.98 7.86 0.61
N LYS A 112 9.71 8.74 1.30
CA LYS A 112 9.16 9.61 2.37
C LYS A 112 7.98 10.50 1.94
N ALA A 113 7.86 10.79 0.65
CA ALA A 113 6.76 11.58 0.10
C ALA A 113 5.45 10.77 -0.03
N VAL A 114 5.52 9.43 0.06
CA VAL A 114 4.38 8.52 -0.09
C VAL A 114 3.99 7.99 1.29
N ALA A 115 2.80 8.35 1.76
CA ALA A 115 2.31 7.89 3.06
C ALA A 115 1.81 6.44 3.02
N GLN A 116 1.19 6.03 1.91
CA GLN A 116 0.61 4.70 1.72
C GLN A 116 0.58 4.34 0.24
N ALA A 117 0.72 3.06 -0.07
CA ALA A 117 0.47 2.51 -1.40
C ALA A 117 -0.19 1.13 -1.26
N THR A 118 -1.27 0.92 -2.00
CA THR A 118 -2.10 -0.29 -1.99
C THR A 118 -2.38 -0.70 -3.43
N ASN A 119 -2.48 -2.00 -3.68
CA ASN A 119 -2.82 -2.57 -4.98
C ASN A 119 -3.82 -3.73 -4.78
N THR A 120 -4.82 -3.77 -5.65
CA THR A 120 -5.91 -4.75 -5.70
C THR A 120 -5.95 -5.34 -7.11
#